data_AF-A0ABD0SUP1-F1
#
_entry.id   AF-A0ABD0SUP1-F1
#
_cell.length_a   1.000
_cell.length_b   1.000
_cell.length_c   1.000
_cell.angle_alpha   90.00
_cell.angle_beta   90.00
_cell.angle_gamma   90.00
#
_symmetry.space_group_name_H-M   'P 1'
#
loop_
_entity.id
_entity.type
_entity.pdbx_description
1 polymer ?
#
loop_
_entity_poly.entity_id
_entity_poly.type
_entity_poly.pdbx_seq_one_letter_code
_entity_poly.pdbx_strand_id
1 'polypeptide(L)'
;MVLLSASICGLRRLVSICEEYATSHELVYNVDKSQVMVFGAGSKRYENIPPIKINNNTLQRVLKFKYLGHMLTPDLKDDEDIERERRALSVRANMLARRFARCTRDVKITLFRAYCTSFYTCSLWARYTQKAYSAFRIQYNNAFRVLLRLPRFCSASGMFAEAGVDCFYASMRKRCASLVRRVRESGNSILNMIAGRLDCIYVRRSCAMSGEWCRTGRFKRIVSFYFLFVP
;
A
#
# COMPACT_ATOMS: atom_id res chain seq x y z
N MET A 1 -2.51 2.55 17.35
CA MET A 1 -3.07 3.93 17.18
C MET A 1 -2.32 4.77 16.12
N VAL A 2 -3.01 5.71 15.45
CA VAL A 2 -2.40 6.70 14.53
C VAL A 2 -2.97 8.08 14.81
N LEU A 3 -2.10 9.07 15.00
CA LEU A 3 -2.49 10.47 15.17
C LEU A 3 -2.10 11.28 13.94
N LEU A 4 -2.96 12.24 13.60
CA LEU A 4 -2.96 12.91 12.31
C LEU A 4 -3.31 14.39 12.54
N SER A 5 -2.41 15.32 12.22
CA SER A 5 -2.62 16.75 12.46
C SER A 5 -1.98 17.62 11.40
N ALA A 6 -2.63 18.68 10.94
CA ALA A 6 -2.04 19.62 9.98
C ALA A 6 -0.94 20.52 10.59
N SER A 7 -0.84 20.55 11.92
CA SER A 7 0.14 21.37 12.65
C SER A 7 0.82 20.59 13.78
N ILE A 8 2.03 21.01 14.13
CA ILE A 8 2.80 20.45 15.24
C ILE A 8 2.10 20.73 16.57
N CYS A 9 1.53 21.92 16.74
CA CYS A 9 0.78 22.28 17.94
C CYS A 9 -0.44 21.37 18.13
N GLY A 10 -1.19 21.10 17.04
CA GLY A 10 -2.31 20.16 17.08
C GLY A 10 -1.85 18.74 17.41
N LEU A 11 -0.71 18.31 16.86
CA LEU A 11 -0.16 16.98 17.16
C LEU A 11 0.24 16.84 18.62
N ARG A 12 0.91 17.84 19.19
CA ARG A 12 1.27 17.87 20.63
C ARG A 12 0.04 17.81 21.52
N ARG A 13 -1.03 18.54 21.16
CA ARG A 13 -2.31 18.47 21.89
C ARG A 13 -2.92 17.08 21.84
N LEU A 14 -2.93 16.43 20.67
CA LEU A 14 -3.42 15.05 20.54
C LEU A 14 -2.60 14.07 21.37
N VAL A 15 -1.27 14.24 21.41
CA VAL A 15 -0.38 13.44 22.26
C VAL A 15 -0.70 13.62 23.74
N SER A 16 -0.84 14.86 24.22
CA SER A 16 -1.21 15.15 25.62
C SER A 16 -2.48 14.40 26.04
N ILE A 17 -3.53 14.48 25.21
CA ILE A 17 -4.79 13.78 25.47
C ILE A 17 -4.58 12.26 25.54
N CYS A 18 -3.74 11.71 24.66
CA CYS A 18 -3.42 10.29 24.67
C CYS A 18 -2.61 9.87 25.90
N GLU A 19 -1.70 10.72 26.37
CA GLU A 19 -0.89 10.49 27.58
C GLU A 19 -1.75 10.55 28.85
N GLU A 20 -2.67 11.51 28.93
CA GLU A 20 -3.66 11.61 30.02
C GLU A 20 -4.56 10.36 30.07
N TYR A 21 -5.04 9.91 28.90
CA TYR A 21 -5.81 8.66 28.79
C TYR A 21 -4.98 7.45 29.22
N ALA A 22 -3.73 7.34 28.77
CA ALA A 22 -2.86 6.22 29.13
C ALA A 22 -2.58 6.19 30.63
N THR A 23 -2.28 7.35 31.22
CA THR A 23 -2.02 7.50 32.66
C THR A 23 -3.23 7.09 33.49
N SER A 24 -4.44 7.52 33.11
CA SER A 24 -5.68 7.15 33.82
C SER A 24 -6.04 5.67 33.74
N HIS A 25 -5.49 4.93 32.77
CA HIS A 25 -5.72 3.49 32.58
C HIS A 25 -4.47 2.66 32.88
N GLU A 26 -3.45 3.25 33.52
CA GLU A 26 -2.19 2.57 33.86
C GLU A 26 -1.47 1.95 32.64
N LEU A 27 -1.63 2.57 31.47
CA LEU A 27 -0.98 2.19 30.22
C LEU A 27 0.28 3.03 29.99
N VAL A 28 1.31 2.41 29.40
CA VAL A 28 2.56 3.08 29.03
C VAL A 28 2.81 2.89 27.54
N TYR A 29 2.92 3.99 26.80
CA TYR A 29 3.29 3.93 25.39
C TYR A 29 4.75 3.54 25.20
N ASN A 30 4.98 2.61 24.27
CA ASN A 30 6.33 2.23 23.87
C ASN A 30 6.92 3.30 22.94
N VAL A 31 7.87 4.08 23.48
CA VAL A 31 8.52 5.17 22.76
C VAL A 31 9.35 4.66 21.58
N ASP A 32 10.05 3.54 21.73
CA ASP A 32 10.92 2.99 20.67
C ASP A 32 10.15 2.57 19.42
N LYS A 33 8.93 2.06 19.62
CA LYS A 33 8.00 1.72 18.53
C LYS A 33 7.24 2.94 18.01
N SER A 34 7.21 4.02 18.77
CA SER A 34 6.48 5.23 18.39
C SER A 34 7.34 6.12 17.51
N GLN A 35 6.82 6.46 16.33
CA GLN A 35 7.60 7.16 15.31
C GLN A 35 6.81 8.34 14.75
N VAL A 36 7.55 9.37 14.34
CA VAL A 36 6.97 10.56 13.68
C VAL A 36 7.39 10.64 12.22
N MET A 37 6.42 10.91 11.35
CA MET A 37 6.65 11.17 9.93
C MET A 37 5.96 12.48 9.52
N VAL A 38 6.62 13.25 8.67
CA VAL A 38 6.10 14.51 8.14
C VAL A 38 5.93 14.38 6.65
N PHE A 39 4.71 14.59 6.18
CA PHE A 39 4.38 14.54 4.77
C PHE A 39 4.63 15.89 4.11
N GLY A 40 5.46 15.88 3.07
CA GLY A 40 5.83 17.06 2.31
C GLY A 40 4.84 17.33 1.18
N ALA A 41 4.48 18.60 0.99
CA ALA A 41 3.76 19.02 -0.20
C ALA A 41 4.75 19.13 -1.38
N GLY A 42 4.63 18.25 -2.37
CA GLY A 42 5.48 18.27 -3.56
C GLY A 42 6.93 17.88 -3.25
N SER A 43 7.88 18.74 -3.62
CA SER A 43 9.32 18.56 -3.35
C SER A 43 9.76 19.16 -2.00
N LYS A 44 8.84 19.78 -1.24
CA LYS A 44 9.19 20.42 0.03
C LYS A 44 9.59 19.37 1.05
N ARG A 45 10.79 19.54 1.62
CA ARG A 45 11.28 18.79 2.76
C ARG A 45 11.41 19.75 3.93
N TYR A 46 10.88 19.35 5.08
CA TYR A 46 11.04 20.08 6.31
C TYR A 46 12.19 19.43 7.08
N GLU A 47 13.38 20.01 7.10
CA GLU A 47 14.53 19.39 7.79
C GLU A 47 14.45 19.61 9.29
N ASN A 48 14.14 20.84 9.70
CA ASN A 48 14.03 21.22 11.10
C ASN A 48 12.56 21.24 11.54
N ILE A 49 12.17 20.25 12.34
CA ILE A 49 10.85 20.16 12.94
C ILE A 49 11.05 20.19 14.47
N PRO A 50 10.33 21.05 15.19
CA PRO A 50 10.31 21.03 16.65
C PRO A 50 10.10 19.60 17.20
N PRO A 51 10.86 19.18 18.23
CA PRO A 51 10.77 17.84 18.75
C PRO A 51 9.37 17.55 19.30
N ILE A 52 8.88 16.34 19.03
CA ILE A 52 7.64 15.81 19.57
C ILE A 52 8.04 14.77 20.60
N LYS A 53 7.48 14.88 21.80
CA LYS A 53 7.81 14.03 22.93
C LYS A 53 6.60 13.18 23.31
N ILE A 54 6.86 11.94 23.73
CA ILE A 54 5.92 11.11 24.49
C ILE A 54 6.63 10.69 25.77
N ASN A 55 6.01 10.84 26.94
CA ASN A 55 6.59 10.55 28.25
C ASN A 55 7.97 11.21 28.43
N ASN A 56 8.07 12.49 28.06
CA ASN A 56 9.31 13.29 27.99
C ASN A 56 10.42 12.80 27.02
N ASN A 57 10.23 11.67 26.34
CA ASN A 57 11.19 11.14 25.39
C ASN A 57 10.89 11.63 23.97
N THR A 58 11.92 12.10 23.27
CA THR A 58 11.77 12.63 21.90
C THR A 58 11.60 11.49 20.91
N LEU A 59 10.55 11.56 20.09
CA LEU A 59 10.28 10.55 19.08
C LEU A 59 11.25 10.60 17.91
N GLN A 60 11.62 9.42 17.43
CA GLN A 60 12.44 9.30 16.23
C GLN A 60 11.63 9.70 15.00
N ARG A 61 12.22 10.61 14.21
CA ARG A 61 11.71 10.95 12.89
C ARG A 61 12.14 9.92 11.86
N VAL A 62 11.19 9.43 11.07
CA VAL A 62 11.45 8.45 10.01
C VAL A 62 11.03 8.93 8.62
N LEU A 63 11.77 8.49 7.60
CA LEU A 63 11.50 8.75 6.18
C LEU A 63 10.85 7.56 5.47
N LYS A 64 10.69 6.44 6.17
CA LYS A 64 10.05 5.23 5.67
C LYS A 64 9.44 4.48 6.85
N PHE A 65 8.16 4.14 6.76
CA PHE A 65 7.48 3.42 7.83
C PHE A 65 6.51 2.38 7.28
N LYS A 66 6.52 1.17 7.84
CA LYS A 66 5.61 0.10 7.46
C LYS A 66 4.39 0.14 8.37
N TYR A 67 3.26 0.62 7.87
CA TYR A 67 2.01 0.66 8.63
C TYR A 67 1.02 -0.39 8.14
N LEU A 68 0.59 -1.30 9.03
CA LEU A 68 -0.34 -2.40 8.72
C LEU A 68 0.02 -3.14 7.42
N GLY A 69 1.31 -3.29 7.15
CA GLY A 69 1.76 -3.92 5.93
C GLY A 69 1.68 -3.05 4.68
N HIS A 70 1.62 -1.72 4.74
CA HIS A 70 1.80 -0.78 3.62
C HIS A 70 3.01 0.16 3.89
N MET A 71 3.83 0.46 2.89
CA MET A 71 5.00 1.34 3.06
C MET A 71 4.61 2.79 2.83
N LEU A 72 4.87 3.63 3.84
CA LEU A 72 4.66 5.07 3.77
C LEU A 72 5.99 5.79 3.59
N THR A 73 5.97 6.81 2.73
CA THR A 73 7.06 7.76 2.52
C THR A 73 6.56 9.20 2.64
N PRO A 74 7.42 10.15 3.07
CA PRO A 74 7.09 11.57 3.18
C PRO A 74 6.53 12.21 1.91
N ASP A 75 6.90 11.72 0.72
CA ASP A 75 6.44 12.25 -0.56
C ASP A 75 5.11 11.64 -1.06
N LEU A 76 4.54 10.71 -0.28
CA LEU A 76 3.31 9.97 -0.58
C LEU A 76 3.38 9.28 -1.94
N LYS A 77 4.54 8.67 -2.24
CA LYS A 77 4.73 7.81 -3.41
C LYS A 77 4.69 6.35 -3.00
N ASP A 78 4.14 5.53 -3.88
CA ASP A 78 3.95 4.10 -3.65
C ASP A 78 5.11 3.24 -4.18
N ASP A 79 6.15 3.85 -4.78
CA ASP A 79 7.29 3.13 -5.36
C ASP A 79 7.95 2.18 -4.35
N GLU A 80 8.11 2.62 -3.09
CA GLU A 80 8.67 1.79 -2.01
C GLU A 80 7.75 0.62 -1.62
N ASP A 81 6.43 0.80 -1.70
CA ASP A 81 5.47 -0.28 -1.42
C ASP A 81 5.40 -1.28 -2.55
N ILE A 82 5.41 -0.80 -3.80
CA ILE A 82 5.51 -1.63 -5.01
C ILE A 82 6.79 -2.46 -4.97
N GLU A 83 7.93 -1.85 -4.62
CA GLU A 83 9.20 -2.55 -4.50
C GLU A 83 9.16 -3.62 -3.40
N ARG A 84 8.52 -3.33 -2.26
CA ARG A 84 8.32 -4.32 -1.21
C ARG A 84 7.45 -5.49 -1.69
N GLU A 85 6.32 -5.23 -2.36
CA GLU A 85 5.45 -6.31 -2.88
C GLU A 85 6.13 -7.11 -3.98
N ARG A 86 6.95 -6.44 -4.81
CA ARG A 86 7.80 -7.08 -5.80
C ARG A 86 8.80 -8.06 -5.17
N ARG A 87 9.48 -7.66 -4.09
CA ARG A 87 10.36 -8.55 -3.32
C ARG A 87 9.60 -9.70 -2.69
N ALA A 88 8.44 -9.43 -2.07
CA ALA A 88 7.60 -10.47 -1.49
C ALA A 88 7.11 -11.49 -2.54
N LEU A 89 6.77 -11.03 -3.75
CA LEU A 89 6.44 -11.90 -4.88
C LEU A 89 7.64 -12.76 -5.28
N SER A 90 8.84 -12.20 -5.32
CA SER A 90 10.08 -12.93 -5.61
C SER A 90 10.28 -14.10 -4.65
N VAL A 91 10.14 -13.84 -3.34
CA VAL A 91 10.31 -14.83 -2.29
C VAL A 91 9.29 -15.96 -2.45
N ARG A 92 8.01 -15.62 -2.64
CA ARG A 92 6.93 -16.60 -2.84
C ARG A 92 7.15 -17.43 -4.11
N ALA A 93 7.44 -16.79 -5.23
CA ALA A 93 7.66 -17.47 -6.50
C ALA A 93 8.87 -18.42 -6.46
N ASN A 94 10.00 -17.98 -5.89
CA ASN A 94 11.19 -18.81 -5.75
C ASN A 94 10.98 -19.97 -4.76
N MET A 95 10.19 -19.75 -3.70
CA MET A 95 9.78 -20.83 -2.81
C MET A 95 8.97 -21.88 -3.56
N LEU A 96 7.97 -21.45 -4.35
CA LEU A 96 7.15 -22.36 -5.14
C LEU A 96 7.96 -23.14 -6.18
N ALA A 97 8.79 -22.44 -6.95
CA ALA A 97 9.59 -23.05 -8.02
C ALA A 97 10.57 -24.10 -7.51
N ARG A 98 11.11 -23.94 -6.29
CA ARG A 98 12.01 -24.91 -5.68
C ARG A 98 11.27 -26.07 -5.02
N ARG A 99 10.32 -25.77 -4.13
CA ARG A 99 9.65 -26.79 -3.30
C ARG A 99 8.69 -27.66 -4.10
N PHE A 100 8.04 -27.10 -5.12
CA PHE A 100 7.04 -27.79 -5.93
C PHE A 100 7.54 -28.05 -7.36
N ALA A 101 8.85 -28.14 -7.55
CA ALA A 101 9.48 -28.34 -8.86
C ALA A 101 8.95 -29.59 -9.61
N ARG A 102 8.70 -30.68 -8.86
CA ARG A 102 8.24 -31.98 -9.36
C ARG A 102 6.71 -32.12 -9.42
N CYS A 103 5.96 -31.12 -8.98
CA CYS A 103 4.50 -31.17 -9.01
C CYS A 103 3.95 -30.99 -10.43
N THR A 104 2.72 -31.45 -10.63
CA THR A 104 1.98 -31.31 -11.89
C THR A 104 1.72 -29.84 -12.24
N ARG A 105 1.43 -29.58 -13.52
CA ARG A 105 1.09 -28.23 -14.03
C ARG A 105 -0.07 -27.61 -13.26
N ASP A 106 -1.12 -28.37 -12.99
CA ASP A 106 -2.34 -27.85 -12.34
C ASP A 106 -2.12 -27.49 -10.87
N VAL A 107 -1.32 -28.28 -10.15
CA VAL A 107 -0.90 -27.95 -8.77
C VAL A 107 -0.10 -26.65 -8.76
N LYS A 108 0.87 -26.50 -9.67
CA LYS A 108 1.67 -25.27 -9.81
C LYS A 108 0.79 -24.05 -10.12
N ILE A 109 -0.17 -24.19 -11.03
CA ILE A 109 -1.12 -23.13 -11.37
C ILE A 109 -1.95 -22.73 -10.14
N THR A 110 -2.45 -23.71 -9.38
CA THR A 110 -3.25 -23.47 -8.17
C THR A 110 -2.43 -22.75 -7.09
N LEU A 111 -1.19 -23.19 -6.87
CA LEU A 111 -0.27 -22.54 -5.94
C LEU A 111 0.09 -21.12 -6.40
N PHE A 112 0.29 -20.91 -7.69
CA PHE A 112 0.52 -19.57 -8.23
C PHE A 112 -0.67 -18.64 -7.99
N ARG A 113 -1.90 -19.10 -8.23
CA ARG A 113 -3.12 -18.34 -7.93
C ARG A 113 -3.17 -17.96 -6.45
N ALA A 114 -2.93 -18.91 -5.54
CA ALA A 114 -3.00 -18.66 -4.11
C ALA A 114 -1.90 -17.71 -3.60
N TYR A 115 -0.64 -17.96 -3.96
CA TYR A 115 0.50 -17.25 -3.36
C TYR A 115 0.96 -16.04 -4.17
N CYS A 116 0.90 -16.06 -5.50
CA CYS A 116 1.50 -15.04 -6.35
C CYS A 116 0.52 -13.97 -6.86
N THR A 117 -0.79 -14.15 -6.71
CA THR A 117 -1.81 -13.14 -7.10
C THR A 117 -2.34 -12.30 -5.93
N SER A 118 -1.88 -12.60 -4.70
CA SER A 118 -2.15 -11.79 -3.53
C SER A 118 -1.18 -10.62 -3.49
N PHE A 119 -1.60 -9.48 -4.05
CA PHE A 119 -0.85 -8.21 -3.96
C PHE A 119 -1.46 -7.39 -2.83
N TYR A 120 -0.79 -7.38 -1.68
CA TYR A 120 -1.31 -6.69 -0.52
C TYR A 120 -1.33 -5.18 -0.77
N THR A 121 -2.44 -4.51 -0.42
CA THR A 121 -2.64 -3.05 -0.57
C THR A 121 -2.44 -2.47 -1.98
N CYS A 122 -2.37 -3.28 -3.03
CA CYS A 122 -2.05 -2.80 -4.38
C CYS A 122 -3.10 -1.84 -4.97
N SER A 123 -4.34 -1.93 -4.49
CA SER A 123 -5.44 -1.03 -4.85
C SER A 123 -5.27 0.38 -4.26
N LEU A 124 -4.42 0.53 -3.24
CA LEU A 124 -4.06 1.84 -2.68
C LEU A 124 -2.92 2.50 -3.43
N TRP A 125 -2.26 1.81 -4.37
CA TRP A 125 -1.28 2.50 -5.20
C TRP A 125 -2.01 3.54 -6.03
N ALA A 126 -1.59 4.80 -5.90
CA ALA A 126 -2.14 5.99 -6.55
C ALA A 126 -1.04 6.79 -7.28
N ARG A 127 0.13 6.95 -6.68
CA ARG A 127 1.23 7.81 -7.12
C ARG A 127 2.54 7.02 -7.17
N TYR A 128 2.94 6.61 -8.37
CA TYR A 128 4.09 5.72 -8.56
C TYR A 128 4.71 5.94 -9.94
N THR A 129 5.96 5.52 -10.11
CA THR A 129 6.61 5.58 -11.42
C THR A 129 6.20 4.41 -12.32
N GLN A 130 6.06 4.67 -13.63
CA GLN A 130 5.83 3.59 -14.60
C GLN A 130 6.97 2.58 -14.63
N LYS A 131 8.19 2.99 -14.26
CA LYS A 131 9.34 2.11 -14.10
C LYS A 131 9.12 1.08 -13.00
N ALA A 132 8.74 1.48 -11.78
CA ALA A 132 8.49 0.57 -10.66
C ALA A 132 7.37 -0.42 -10.98
N TYR A 133 6.27 0.05 -11.57
CA TYR A 133 5.15 -0.79 -11.95
C TYR A 133 5.47 -1.76 -13.08
N SER A 134 6.23 -1.32 -14.09
CA SER A 134 6.69 -2.18 -15.18
C SER A 134 7.64 -3.24 -14.67
N ALA A 135 8.55 -2.90 -13.74
CA ALA A 135 9.45 -3.87 -13.09
C ALA A 135 8.65 -4.93 -12.32
N PHE A 136 7.60 -4.53 -11.59
CA PHE A 136 6.73 -5.47 -10.89
C PHE A 136 5.96 -6.39 -11.85
N ARG A 137 5.40 -5.84 -12.93
CA ARG A 137 4.75 -6.62 -14.00
C ARG A 137 5.70 -7.63 -14.64
N ILE A 138 6.91 -7.20 -15.01
CA ILE A 138 7.93 -8.06 -15.61
C ILE A 138 8.26 -9.21 -14.67
N GLN A 139 8.40 -8.92 -13.38
CA GLN A 139 8.66 -9.94 -12.38
C GLN A 139 7.52 -10.93 -12.22
N TYR A 140 6.26 -10.48 -12.21
CA TYR A 140 5.10 -11.37 -12.18
C TYR A 140 5.08 -12.34 -13.37
N ASN A 141 5.36 -11.82 -14.57
CA ASN A 141 5.45 -12.66 -15.76
C ASN A 141 6.61 -13.67 -15.65
N ASN A 142 7.78 -13.24 -15.16
CA ASN A 142 8.93 -14.12 -15.00
C ASN A 142 8.73 -15.17 -13.90
N ALA A 143 8.06 -14.82 -12.80
CA ALA A 143 7.70 -15.77 -11.74
C ALA A 143 6.87 -16.93 -12.30
N PHE A 144 5.89 -16.62 -13.15
CA PHE A 144 5.06 -17.64 -13.80
C PHE A 144 5.88 -18.52 -14.75
N ARG A 145 6.74 -17.91 -15.59
CA ARG A 145 7.63 -18.65 -16.49
C ARG A 145 8.55 -19.62 -15.75
N VAL A 146 9.19 -19.16 -14.68
CA VAL A 146 10.11 -19.97 -13.88
C VAL A 146 9.36 -21.14 -13.22
N LEU A 147 8.18 -20.89 -12.65
CA LEU A 147 7.39 -21.93 -11.99
C LEU A 147 6.96 -23.05 -12.95
N LEU A 148 6.53 -22.68 -14.16
CA LEU A 148 6.07 -23.62 -15.19
C LEU A 148 7.17 -24.08 -16.14
N ARG A 149 8.41 -23.63 -15.96
CA ARG A 149 9.56 -23.91 -16.86
C ARG A 149 9.28 -23.54 -18.33
N LEU A 150 8.61 -22.42 -18.54
CA LEU A 150 8.28 -21.93 -19.88
C LEU A 150 9.51 -21.31 -20.56
N PRO A 151 9.56 -21.31 -21.91
CA PRO A 151 10.60 -20.61 -22.65
C PRO A 151 10.71 -19.14 -22.27
N ARG A 152 11.92 -18.59 -22.37
CA ARG A 152 12.18 -17.17 -22.12
C ARG A 152 11.35 -16.27 -23.05
N PHE A 153 11.26 -16.67 -24.32
CA PHE A 153 10.51 -15.99 -25.36
C PHE A 153 9.17 -16.68 -25.55
N CYS A 154 8.15 -16.17 -24.85
CA CYS A 154 6.78 -16.61 -25.03
C CYS A 154 5.84 -15.41 -24.82
N SER A 155 4.67 -15.47 -25.46
CA SER A 155 3.64 -14.47 -25.27
C SER A 155 3.20 -14.45 -23.81
N ALA A 156 3.35 -13.30 -23.15
CA ALA A 156 2.96 -13.14 -21.76
C ALA A 156 1.44 -13.25 -21.58
N SER A 157 0.64 -12.73 -22.51
CA SER A 157 -0.82 -12.91 -22.49
C SER A 157 -1.20 -14.36 -22.80
N GLY A 158 -0.53 -14.99 -23.77
CA GLY A 158 -0.79 -16.37 -24.18
C GLY A 158 -0.61 -17.37 -23.03
N MET A 159 0.52 -17.30 -22.31
CA MET A 159 0.80 -18.24 -21.21
C MET A 159 -0.21 -18.15 -20.06
N PHE A 160 -0.75 -16.95 -19.79
CA PHE A 160 -1.78 -16.76 -18.76
C PHE A 160 -3.15 -17.23 -19.25
N ALA A 161 -3.50 -16.96 -20.51
CA ALA A 161 -4.75 -17.41 -21.12
C ALA A 161 -4.83 -18.95 -21.18
N GLU A 162 -3.77 -19.60 -21.65
CA GLU A 162 -3.70 -21.07 -21.75
C GLU A 162 -3.76 -21.78 -20.38
N ALA A 163 -3.25 -21.13 -19.34
CA ALA A 163 -3.31 -21.63 -17.97
C ALA A 163 -4.62 -21.25 -17.24
N GLY A 164 -5.48 -20.41 -17.84
CA GLY A 164 -6.67 -19.85 -17.20
C GLY A 164 -6.34 -19.02 -15.95
N VAL A 165 -5.22 -18.29 -15.94
CA VAL A 165 -4.77 -17.47 -14.82
C VAL A 165 -4.87 -15.99 -15.18
N ASP A 166 -5.25 -15.15 -14.23
CA ASP A 166 -5.27 -13.70 -14.45
C ASP A 166 -3.87 -13.17 -14.76
N CYS A 167 -3.74 -12.45 -15.87
CA CYS A 167 -2.55 -11.66 -16.13
C CYS A 167 -2.42 -10.52 -15.11
N PHE A 168 -1.23 -9.94 -15.00
CA PHE A 168 -0.94 -8.88 -14.02
C PHE A 168 -1.99 -7.76 -14.01
N TYR A 169 -2.39 -7.26 -15.19
CA TYR A 169 -3.39 -6.20 -15.28
C TYR A 169 -4.78 -6.66 -14.85
N ALA A 170 -5.19 -7.89 -15.20
CA ALA A 170 -6.47 -8.44 -14.75
C ALA A 170 -6.52 -8.55 -13.23
N SER A 171 -5.45 -9.05 -12.59
CA SER A 171 -5.31 -9.11 -11.14
C SER A 171 -5.42 -7.72 -10.49
N MET A 172 -4.71 -6.72 -11.04
CA MET A 172 -4.79 -5.35 -10.53
C MET A 172 -6.21 -4.75 -10.65
N ARG A 173 -6.87 -4.94 -11.80
CA ARG A 173 -8.25 -4.44 -12.01
C ARG A 173 -9.25 -5.07 -11.03
N LYS A 174 -9.19 -6.39 -10.84
CA LYS A 174 -10.06 -7.10 -9.89
C LYS A 174 -9.89 -6.57 -8.46
N ARG A 175 -8.65 -6.28 -8.04
CA ARG A 175 -8.36 -5.70 -6.72
C ARG A 175 -8.88 -4.27 -6.59
N CYS A 176 -8.68 -3.44 -7.60
CA CYS A 176 -9.23 -2.08 -7.65
C CYS A 176 -10.77 -2.07 -7.59
N ALA A 177 -11.43 -2.90 -8.41
CA ALA A 177 -12.89 -3.03 -8.41
C ALA A 177 -13.41 -3.49 -7.04
N SER A 178 -12.76 -4.50 -6.43
CA SER A 178 -13.11 -4.98 -5.10
C SER A 178 -12.96 -3.91 -4.03
N LEU A 179 -11.94 -3.04 -4.11
CA LEU A 179 -11.78 -1.92 -3.17
C LEU A 179 -12.95 -0.94 -3.32
N VAL A 180 -13.22 -0.49 -4.55
CA VAL A 180 -14.28 0.50 -4.83
C VAL A 180 -15.63 -0.02 -4.35
N ARG A 181 -15.97 -1.26 -4.70
CA ARG A 181 -17.21 -1.91 -4.28
C ARG A 181 -17.33 -1.93 -2.76
N ARG A 182 -16.30 -2.42 -2.06
CA ARG A 182 -16.31 -2.51 -0.59
C ARG A 182 -16.37 -1.16 0.11
N VAL A 183 -15.74 -0.13 -0.45
CA VAL A 183 -15.76 1.22 0.14
C VAL A 183 -17.14 1.86 -0.03
N ARG A 184 -17.81 1.64 -1.17
CA ARG A 184 -19.17 2.13 -1.45
C ARG A 184 -20.27 1.38 -0.70
N GLU A 185 -20.10 0.07 -0.52
CA GLU A 185 -21.05 -0.79 0.21
C GLU A 185 -20.86 -0.73 1.73
N SER A 186 -19.87 0.03 2.22
CA SER A 186 -19.55 0.07 3.65
C SER A 186 -20.62 0.81 4.46
N GLY A 187 -21.02 0.25 5.61
CA GLY A 187 -21.81 0.99 6.59
C GLY A 187 -21.00 2.04 7.38
N ASN A 188 -19.68 2.08 7.21
CA ASN A 188 -18.81 2.98 7.96
C ASN A 188 -18.88 4.41 7.40
N SER A 189 -19.26 5.37 8.25
CA SER A 189 -19.41 6.78 7.88
C SER A 189 -18.14 7.42 7.30
N ILE A 190 -16.95 7.04 7.77
CA ILE A 190 -15.67 7.52 7.25
C ILE A 190 -15.43 6.98 5.84
N LEU A 191 -15.68 5.68 5.63
CA LEU A 191 -15.55 5.08 4.30
C LEU A 191 -16.56 5.67 3.31
N ASN A 192 -17.78 5.96 3.75
CA ASN A 192 -18.79 6.64 2.94
C ASN A 192 -18.39 8.07 2.59
N MET A 193 -17.78 8.81 3.53
CA MET A 193 -17.19 10.11 3.24
C MET A 193 -16.10 9.99 2.17
N ILE A 194 -15.23 8.99 2.27
CA ILE A 194 -14.16 8.74 1.27
C ILE A 194 -14.77 8.33 -0.09
N ALA A 195 -15.83 7.52 -0.09
CA ALA A 195 -16.54 7.09 -1.28
C ALA A 195 -17.18 8.25 -2.04
N GLY A 196 -17.77 9.21 -1.30
CA GLY A 196 -18.42 10.40 -1.84
C GLY A 196 -17.44 11.49 -2.31
N ARG A 197 -16.17 11.41 -1.91
CA ARG A 197 -15.14 12.38 -2.34
C ARG A 197 -14.71 12.15 -3.78
N LEU A 198 -15.17 13.03 -4.67
CA LEU A 198 -14.80 13.04 -6.09
C LEU A 198 -13.27 13.22 -6.29
N ASP A 199 -12.59 13.91 -5.37
CA ASP A 199 -11.15 14.17 -5.37
C ASP A 199 -10.30 13.01 -4.80
N CYS A 200 -10.92 11.96 -4.26
CA CYS A 200 -10.20 10.82 -3.72
C CYS A 200 -9.44 10.08 -4.84
N ILE A 201 -8.11 10.22 -4.85
CA ILE A 201 -7.23 9.67 -5.89
C ILE A 201 -7.34 8.14 -5.95
N TYR A 202 -7.49 7.48 -4.80
CA TYR A 202 -7.57 6.02 -4.69
C TYR A 202 -8.85 5.47 -5.33
N VAL A 203 -10.00 6.06 -5.01
CA VAL A 203 -11.30 5.65 -5.59
C VAL A 203 -11.32 5.98 -7.08
N ARG A 204 -10.96 7.21 -7.46
CA ARG A 204 -10.95 7.64 -8.86
C ARG A 204 -10.06 6.75 -9.74
N ARG A 205 -8.84 6.47 -9.27
CA ARG A 205 -7.92 5.58 -10.00
C ARG A 205 -8.45 4.16 -10.06
N SER A 206 -8.98 3.65 -8.95
CA SER A 206 -9.50 2.29 -8.90
C SER A 206 -10.69 2.11 -9.83
N CYS A 207 -11.59 3.10 -9.90
CA CYS A 207 -12.68 3.19 -10.88
C CYS A 207 -12.17 3.22 -12.32
N ALA A 208 -11.18 4.07 -12.62
CA ALA A 208 -10.57 4.14 -13.95
C ALA A 208 -9.92 2.82 -14.37
N MET A 209 -9.31 2.09 -13.41
CA MET A 209 -8.73 0.77 -13.64
C MET A 209 -9.81 -0.31 -13.77
N SER A 210 -10.92 -0.25 -13.02
CA SER A 210 -12.00 -1.25 -13.09
C SER A 210 -12.91 -1.08 -14.31
N GLY A 211 -12.80 0.02 -15.05
CA GLY A 211 -13.69 0.34 -16.17
C GLY A 211 -15.00 0.99 -15.73
N GLU A 212 -15.18 1.27 -14.43
CA GLU A 212 -16.30 2.04 -13.92
C GLU A 212 -16.01 3.53 -14.10
N TRP A 213 -16.71 4.18 -15.03
CA TRP A 213 -16.62 5.63 -15.20
C TRP A 213 -17.32 6.36 -14.04
N CYS A 214 -16.55 6.92 -13.11
CA CYS A 214 -17.02 8.05 -12.31
C CYS A 214 -16.92 9.32 -13.15
N ARG A 215 -18.05 10.00 -13.40
CA ARG A 215 -18.08 11.31 -14.06
C ARG A 215 -17.24 12.32 -13.26
N THR A 216 -16.42 13.08 -14.00
CA THR A 216 -15.92 14.45 -13.75
C THR A 216 -14.81 14.76 -12.71
N GLY A 217 -13.88 15.62 -13.16
CA GLY A 217 -13.32 16.74 -12.38
C GLY A 217 -11.90 16.60 -11.82
N ARG A 218 -10.87 17.10 -12.54
CA ARG A 218 -9.52 17.32 -11.96
C ARG A 218 -9.55 18.51 -11.00
N PHE A 219 -9.21 18.30 -9.73
CA PHE A 219 -8.73 19.37 -8.84
C PHE A 219 -7.54 18.87 -8.01
N LYS A 220 -6.49 19.70 -7.92
CA LYS A 220 -5.31 19.52 -7.08
C LYS A 220 -5.45 20.45 -5.88
N ARG A 221 -5.41 19.93 -4.65
CA ARG A 221 -4.88 20.59 -3.43
C ARG A 221 -4.75 19.54 -2.33
N ILE A 222 -3.55 19.38 -1.78
CA ILE A 222 -3.29 18.59 -0.55
C ILE A 222 -2.74 19.56 0.48
N VAL A 223 -3.41 19.63 1.63
CA VAL A 223 -2.97 20.32 2.85
C VAL A 223 -1.98 19.41 3.57
N SER A 224 -0.88 19.96 4.10
CA SER A 224 0.16 19.23 4.83
C SER A 224 -0.39 18.61 6.12
N PHE A 225 0.03 17.37 6.45
CA PHE A 225 -0.27 16.68 7.71
C PHE A 225 0.99 16.04 8.32
N TYR A 226 1.06 16.05 9.65
CA TYR A 226 2.02 15.43 10.54
C TYR A 226 1.39 14.16 11.14
N PHE A 227 2.13 13.06 11.22
CA PHE A 227 1.65 11.79 11.75
C PHE A 227 2.48 11.31 12.95
N LEU A 228 1.78 10.68 13.90
CA LEU A 228 2.35 9.84 14.95
C LEU A 228 1.83 8.42 14.78
N PHE A 229 2.73 7.44 14.73
CA PHE A 229 2.37 6.04 14.95
C PHE A 229 2.63 5.71 16.41
N VAL A 230 1.62 5.22 17.11
CA VAL A 230 1.73 4.69 18.47
C VAL A 230 1.09 3.32 18.42
N PRO A 231 1.77 2.19 18.70
CA PRO A 231 1.11 0.88 18.74
C PRO A 231 -0.09 0.90 19.69
#